data_AF-A0A290S9M8-F1
#
_entry.id   AF-A0A290S9M8-F1
#
_cell.length_a   1.000
_cell.length_b   1.000
_cell.length_c   1.000
_cell.angle_alpha   90.00
_cell.angle_beta   90.00
_cell.angle_gamma   90.00
#
_symmetry.space_group_name_H-M   'P 1'
#
loop_
_entity.id
_entity.type
_entity.pdbx_description
1 polymer ?
#
loop_
_entity_poly.entity_id
_entity_poly.type
_entity_poly.pdbx_seq_one_letter_code
_entity_poly.pdbx_strand_id
1 'polypeptide(L)'
;MRKISKARFEALSYARVPLVKIMSDEVEWYSNDNNAVLGTILLDNIDNDHVAMVLGRDEAGVFRCIDAKVSIPTITEARKVLLENINKHSKDGAEEFPQGVITRKKNLIFDYIEKKEPMPDDYKLLTKLDLFSPAKELIAEIAYSFEDPDGNYIEQFQSTGFNARLWELYLYALFHEMDFMINREFNAPDYVIEKAGKRLCIEAVTVNPSQHSVDEIEPSTTEEMDRLLLDYMPIKYGSPLYSKLNKKYWEKEHVTGHPLLIAIHDFHQKGSMMWSRKALESYLFGARRTYSFTPESGLCENVEIIEEHRWNEKVIPSNFFSQPNSENISAIIHSNQATIGKFLRMGYLAGFGRQDLDIRFVGQAIYDNNQVHVDFEKNVTPEQYEEFWKDSITIYHNPNALCPLDYNLFPNVAHVFFSEGKFNSIKPQYYPVRGRTYYRAKEI
;
A
#
# COMPACT_ATOMS: atom_id res chain seq x y z
N MET A 1 16.30 -9.99 -25.30
CA MET A 1 16.70 -9.41 -23.99
C MET A 1 16.68 -7.89 -24.08
N ARG A 2 16.26 -7.20 -23.02
CA ARG A 2 16.15 -5.73 -22.98
C ARG A 2 16.45 -5.15 -21.60
N LYS A 3 16.92 -3.89 -21.56
CA LYS A 3 16.98 -3.10 -20.31
C LYS A 3 15.53 -2.77 -19.89
N ILE A 4 15.26 -2.79 -18.59
CA ILE A 4 13.93 -2.48 -18.03
C ILE A 4 14.04 -1.33 -17.02
N SER A 5 12.91 -0.67 -16.75
CA SER A 5 12.84 0.39 -15.73
C SER A 5 12.93 -0.20 -14.32
N LYS A 6 13.31 0.64 -13.36
CA LYS A 6 13.23 0.30 -11.93
C LYS A 6 11.80 -0.10 -11.55
N ALA A 7 10.80 0.66 -12.00
CA ALA A 7 9.38 0.35 -11.76
C ALA A 7 8.99 -1.07 -12.24
N ARG A 8 9.47 -1.50 -13.42
CA ARG A 8 9.26 -2.89 -13.90
C ARG A 8 9.92 -3.91 -12.98
N PHE A 9 11.17 -3.66 -12.59
CA PHE A 9 11.92 -4.60 -11.77
C PHE A 9 11.31 -4.74 -10.36
N GLU A 10 10.99 -3.61 -9.72
CA GLU A 10 10.33 -3.56 -8.41
C GLU A 10 9.01 -4.33 -8.43
N ALA A 11 8.19 -4.12 -9.48
CA ALA A 11 6.90 -4.78 -9.63
C ALA A 11 6.97 -6.29 -9.93
N LEU A 12 8.16 -6.83 -10.23
CA LEU A 12 8.40 -8.27 -10.40
C LEU A 12 9.12 -8.89 -9.21
N SER A 13 9.59 -8.10 -8.22
CA SER A 13 10.61 -8.54 -7.26
C SER A 13 10.20 -8.33 -5.80
N TYR A 14 9.08 -8.96 -5.41
CA TYR A 14 8.51 -9.00 -4.04
C TYR A 14 9.11 -10.07 -3.13
N ALA A 15 10.31 -10.58 -3.45
CA ALA A 15 11.02 -11.58 -2.66
C ALA A 15 12.44 -11.14 -2.27
N ARG A 16 12.76 -9.87 -2.47
CA ARG A 16 14.05 -9.29 -2.11
C ARG A 16 14.19 -9.18 -0.60
N VAL A 17 15.34 -9.60 -0.10
CA VAL A 17 15.69 -9.42 1.31
C VAL A 17 16.15 -7.97 1.51
N PRO A 18 15.54 -7.22 2.46
CA PRO A 18 15.89 -5.83 2.77
C PRO A 18 17.39 -5.56 2.91
N LEU A 19 18.14 -6.51 3.48
CA LEU A 19 19.58 -6.38 3.72
C LEU A 19 20.38 -6.05 2.45
N VAL A 20 19.95 -6.55 1.28
CA VAL A 20 20.64 -6.28 0.00
C VAL A 20 20.66 -4.78 -0.33
N LYS A 21 19.55 -4.07 -0.07
CA LYS A 21 19.45 -2.62 -0.30
C LYS A 21 20.23 -1.78 0.71
N ILE A 22 20.64 -2.37 1.83
CA ILE A 22 21.48 -1.69 2.83
C ILE A 22 22.96 -1.77 2.41
N MET A 23 23.37 -2.90 1.84
CA MET A 23 24.77 -3.17 1.48
C MET A 23 25.13 -2.71 0.07
N SER A 24 24.14 -2.48 -0.79
CA SER A 24 24.38 -2.20 -2.21
C SER A 24 23.31 -1.31 -2.84
N ASP A 25 23.71 -0.60 -3.89
CA ASP A 25 22.81 0.18 -4.74
C ASP A 25 22.50 -0.57 -6.04
N GLU A 26 21.21 -0.78 -6.35
CA GLU A 26 20.78 -1.31 -7.64
C GLU A 26 20.96 -0.25 -8.74
N VAL A 27 21.80 -0.52 -9.75
CA VAL A 27 22.17 0.46 -10.78
C VAL A 27 21.60 0.18 -12.17
N GLU A 28 21.43 -1.10 -12.54
CA GLU A 28 20.83 -1.49 -13.82
C GLU A 28 19.94 -2.72 -13.70
N TRP A 29 18.91 -2.80 -14.54
CA TRP A 29 17.95 -3.91 -14.56
C TRP A 29 17.65 -4.37 -15.99
N TYR A 30 17.50 -5.67 -16.16
CA TYR A 30 17.30 -6.34 -17.45
C TYR A 30 16.24 -7.43 -17.35
N SER A 31 15.63 -7.74 -18.49
CA SER A 31 14.75 -8.89 -18.67
C SER A 31 15.06 -9.60 -19.98
N ASN A 32 14.92 -10.93 -19.99
CA ASN A 32 14.82 -11.68 -21.23
C ASN A 32 13.47 -11.43 -21.94
N ASP A 33 13.27 -12.02 -23.12
CA ASP A 33 12.13 -11.68 -23.97
C ASP A 33 10.79 -12.20 -23.44
N ASN A 34 10.77 -13.38 -22.81
CA ASN A 34 9.57 -13.97 -22.21
C ASN A 34 9.31 -13.50 -20.75
N ASN A 35 10.14 -12.62 -20.18
CA ASN A 35 10.04 -12.14 -18.80
C ASN A 35 10.16 -13.24 -17.73
N ALA A 36 10.88 -14.33 -18.02
CA ALA A 36 11.13 -15.39 -17.05
C ALA A 36 12.50 -15.27 -16.37
N VAL A 37 13.42 -14.48 -16.95
CA VAL A 37 14.74 -14.22 -16.41
C VAL A 37 14.94 -12.71 -16.27
N LEU A 38 15.26 -12.28 -15.05
CA LEU A 38 15.67 -10.92 -14.75
C LEU A 38 17.17 -10.87 -14.49
N GLY A 39 17.75 -9.71 -14.71
CA GLY A 39 19.11 -9.40 -14.29
C GLY A 39 19.17 -8.08 -13.57
N THR A 40 20.04 -7.97 -12.59
CA THR A 40 20.35 -6.70 -11.94
C THR A 40 21.85 -6.57 -11.72
N ILE A 41 22.35 -5.34 -11.83
CA ILE A 41 23.70 -4.96 -11.43
C ILE A 41 23.57 -4.19 -10.12
N LEU A 42 24.34 -4.59 -9.12
CA LEU A 42 24.47 -3.91 -7.84
C LEU A 42 25.86 -3.27 -7.75
N LEU A 43 25.95 -2.09 -7.14
CA LEU A 43 27.20 -1.48 -6.68
C LEU A 43 27.35 -1.79 -5.18
N ASP A 44 28.44 -2.46 -4.79
CA ASP A 44 28.76 -2.72 -3.40
C ASP A 44 29.24 -1.42 -2.73
N ASN A 45 28.59 -1.02 -1.62
CA ASN A 45 28.89 0.21 -0.91
C ASN A 45 30.13 0.11 0.01
N ILE A 46 30.74 -1.07 0.15
CA ILE A 46 31.90 -1.32 1.02
C ILE A 46 33.21 -1.14 0.25
N ASP A 47 33.35 -1.77 -0.91
CA ASP A 47 34.58 -1.76 -1.72
C ASP A 47 34.41 -1.17 -3.13
N ASN A 48 33.22 -0.70 -3.48
CA ASN A 48 32.86 -0.09 -4.76
C ASN A 48 33.06 -1.02 -5.97
N ASP A 49 33.03 -2.34 -5.75
CA ASP A 49 32.92 -3.31 -6.83
C ASP A 49 31.46 -3.58 -7.21
N HIS A 50 31.24 -4.38 -8.26
CA HIS A 50 29.91 -4.65 -8.78
C HIS A 50 29.53 -6.12 -8.66
N VAL A 51 28.24 -6.36 -8.48
CA VAL A 51 27.61 -7.69 -8.52
C VAL A 51 26.70 -7.78 -9.74
N ALA A 52 26.87 -8.82 -10.55
CA ALA A 52 25.95 -9.20 -11.62
C ALA A 52 25.08 -10.37 -11.15
N MET A 53 23.79 -10.15 -10.92
CA MET A 53 22.87 -11.15 -10.40
C MET A 53 21.77 -11.48 -11.42
N VAL A 54 21.50 -12.76 -11.63
CA VAL A 54 20.44 -13.28 -12.49
C VAL A 54 19.37 -13.95 -11.61
N LEU A 55 18.11 -13.58 -11.86
CA LEU A 55 16.96 -14.12 -11.18
C LEU A 55 16.09 -14.91 -12.17
N GLY A 56 15.60 -16.08 -11.76
CA GLY A 56 14.64 -16.89 -12.52
C GLY A 56 13.36 -17.10 -11.71
N ARG A 57 12.22 -17.30 -12.39
CA ARG A 57 10.95 -17.64 -11.72
C ARG A 57 11.00 -19.05 -11.15
N ASP A 58 10.74 -19.19 -9.86
CA ASP A 58 10.59 -20.49 -9.20
C ASP A 58 9.22 -21.13 -9.49
N GLU A 59 8.97 -22.29 -8.88
CA GLU A 59 7.74 -23.07 -9.01
C GLU A 59 6.48 -22.31 -8.52
N ALA A 60 6.65 -21.30 -7.65
CA ALA A 60 5.59 -20.41 -7.19
C ALA A 60 5.44 -19.15 -8.07
N GLY A 61 6.28 -18.99 -9.09
CA GLY A 61 6.29 -17.85 -10.01
C GLY A 61 7.10 -16.65 -9.51
N VAL A 62 7.80 -16.80 -8.38
CA VAL A 62 8.56 -15.75 -7.70
C VAL A 62 10.00 -15.74 -8.21
N PHE A 63 10.57 -14.55 -8.42
CA PHE A 63 11.96 -14.45 -8.86
C PHE A 63 12.95 -14.77 -7.73
N ARG A 64 13.85 -15.73 -7.98
CA ARG A 64 14.92 -16.16 -7.07
C ARG A 64 16.27 -16.11 -7.77
N CYS A 65 17.34 -15.88 -7.01
CA CYS A 65 18.69 -15.87 -7.55
C CYS A 65 19.07 -17.26 -8.08
N ILE A 66 19.44 -17.34 -9.36
CA ILE A 66 19.86 -18.57 -10.04
C ILE A 66 21.33 -18.54 -10.50
N ASP A 67 21.91 -17.35 -10.59
CA ASP A 67 23.32 -17.15 -10.95
C ASP A 67 23.76 -15.77 -10.43
N ALA A 68 25.00 -15.67 -9.95
CA ALA A 68 25.56 -14.41 -9.52
C ALA A 68 27.08 -14.42 -9.68
N LYS A 69 27.65 -13.27 -10.05
CA LYS A 69 29.09 -13.01 -9.99
C LYS A 69 29.33 -11.74 -9.20
N VAL A 70 30.16 -11.84 -8.18
CA VAL A 70 30.56 -10.75 -7.28
C VAL A 70 31.98 -10.27 -7.62
N SER A 71 32.38 -9.15 -7.03
CA SER A 71 33.71 -8.58 -7.16
C SER A 71 34.14 -8.27 -8.58
N ILE A 72 33.24 -7.62 -9.31
CA ILE A 72 33.48 -7.16 -10.68
C ILE A 72 33.96 -5.70 -10.64
N PRO A 73 35.20 -5.39 -11.07
CA PRO A 73 35.79 -4.06 -10.87
C PRO A 73 35.07 -2.91 -11.57
N THR A 74 34.39 -3.16 -12.68
CA THR A 74 33.75 -2.10 -13.47
C THR A 74 32.34 -2.46 -13.90
N ILE A 75 31.47 -1.44 -14.01
CA ILE A 75 30.11 -1.60 -14.53
C ILE A 75 30.08 -2.17 -15.95
N THR A 76 31.08 -1.85 -16.78
CA THR A 76 31.16 -2.36 -18.16
C THR A 76 31.39 -3.88 -18.17
N GLU A 77 32.28 -4.37 -17.32
CA GLU A 77 32.51 -5.80 -17.16
C GLU A 77 31.31 -6.49 -16.52
N ALA A 78 30.70 -5.86 -15.50
CA ALA A 78 29.50 -6.39 -14.85
C ALA A 78 28.35 -6.55 -15.85
N ARG A 79 28.17 -5.57 -16.74
CA ARG A 79 27.19 -5.64 -17.83
C ARG A 79 27.51 -6.79 -18.78
N LYS A 80 28.77 -6.94 -19.21
CA LYS A 80 29.15 -8.07 -20.09
C LYS A 80 28.83 -9.41 -19.45
N VAL A 81 29.25 -9.61 -18.20
CA VAL A 81 28.99 -10.84 -17.42
C VAL A 81 27.48 -11.08 -17.29
N LEU A 82 26.72 -10.07 -16.90
CA LEU A 82 25.27 -10.20 -16.70
C LEU A 82 24.57 -10.63 -17.98
N LEU A 83 24.90 -9.99 -19.11
CA LEU A 83 24.28 -10.31 -20.40
C LEU A 83 24.67 -11.72 -20.87
N GLU A 84 25.91 -12.15 -20.66
CA GLU A 84 26.34 -13.52 -20.95
C GLU A 84 25.55 -14.54 -20.11
N ASN A 85 25.35 -14.27 -18.81
CA ASN A 85 24.61 -15.14 -17.90
C ASN A 85 23.11 -15.18 -18.20
N ILE A 86 22.46 -14.04 -18.47
CA ILE A 86 21.04 -14.01 -18.90
C ILE A 86 20.87 -14.83 -20.18
N ASN A 87 21.76 -14.64 -21.17
CA ASN A 87 21.71 -15.38 -22.42
C ASN A 87 21.85 -16.89 -22.17
N LYS A 88 22.80 -17.32 -21.33
CA LYS A 88 22.98 -18.72 -20.92
C LYS A 88 21.67 -19.32 -20.37
N HIS A 89 21.02 -18.65 -19.44
CA HIS A 89 19.76 -19.12 -18.81
C HIS A 89 18.54 -18.98 -19.71
N SER A 90 18.61 -18.20 -20.78
CA SER A 90 17.52 -18.00 -21.74
C SER A 90 17.57 -18.91 -22.98
N LYS A 91 18.66 -19.68 -23.19
CA LYS A 91 18.91 -20.42 -24.44
C LYS A 91 17.77 -21.37 -24.85
N ASP A 92 17.16 -22.01 -23.87
CA ASP A 92 16.18 -23.07 -24.11
C ASP A 92 14.72 -22.57 -23.99
N GLY A 93 14.53 -21.24 -23.84
CA GLY A 93 13.21 -20.64 -23.66
C GLY A 93 12.57 -20.99 -22.31
N ALA A 94 13.36 -21.37 -21.31
CA ALA A 94 12.87 -21.74 -19.98
C ALA A 94 12.04 -20.61 -19.36
N GLU A 95 10.88 -20.99 -18.79
CA GLU A 95 9.96 -20.08 -18.10
C GLU A 95 9.96 -20.29 -16.58
N GLU A 96 10.55 -21.39 -16.12
CA GLU A 96 10.59 -21.82 -14.72
C GLU A 96 11.97 -22.39 -14.38
N PHE A 97 12.45 -22.06 -13.19
CA PHE A 97 13.76 -22.39 -12.63
C PHE A 97 13.55 -22.98 -11.22
N PRO A 98 13.20 -24.29 -11.13
CA PRO A 98 12.86 -24.91 -9.87
C PRO A 98 13.97 -24.80 -8.82
N GLN A 99 13.60 -24.45 -7.58
CA GLN A 99 14.53 -24.36 -6.45
C GLN A 99 14.50 -25.62 -5.57
N GLY A 100 13.48 -26.47 -5.72
CA GLY A 100 13.34 -27.73 -4.98
C GLY A 100 12.97 -27.57 -3.49
N VAL A 101 12.71 -26.34 -3.04
CA VAL A 101 12.31 -26.01 -1.66
C VAL A 101 10.91 -25.41 -1.56
N ILE A 102 10.27 -25.17 -2.71
CA ILE A 102 8.94 -24.56 -2.78
C ILE A 102 7.86 -25.63 -2.60
N THR A 103 7.07 -25.49 -1.53
CA THR A 103 6.02 -26.45 -1.17
C THR A 103 4.62 -26.02 -1.58
N ARG A 104 4.46 -24.81 -2.13
CA ARG A 104 3.18 -24.23 -2.54
C ARG A 104 3.07 -24.08 -4.06
N LYS A 105 1.83 -24.03 -4.55
CA LYS A 105 1.53 -23.74 -5.97
C LYS A 105 1.56 -22.23 -6.24
N LYS A 106 1.65 -21.87 -7.54
CA LYS A 106 1.43 -20.50 -8.02
C LYS A 106 0.04 -20.02 -7.60
N ASN A 107 -0.03 -18.83 -7.02
CA ASN A 107 -1.29 -18.19 -6.68
C ASN A 107 -1.86 -17.48 -7.92
N LEU A 108 -2.57 -18.24 -8.73
CA LEU A 108 -3.24 -17.75 -9.95
C LEU A 108 -4.54 -17.03 -9.56
N ILE A 109 -4.40 -15.81 -9.04
CA ILE A 109 -5.50 -15.06 -8.39
C ILE A 109 -6.71 -14.79 -9.30
N PHE A 110 -6.54 -14.85 -10.62
CA PHE A 110 -7.60 -14.65 -11.62
C PHE A 110 -8.07 -15.93 -12.30
N ASP A 111 -7.53 -17.10 -11.95
CA ASP A 111 -8.07 -18.36 -12.42
C ASP A 111 -9.44 -18.56 -11.76
N TYR A 112 -10.48 -18.53 -12.59
CA TYR A 112 -11.85 -18.45 -12.12
C TYR A 112 -12.23 -19.67 -11.29
N ILE A 113 -12.68 -19.43 -10.06
CA ILE A 113 -13.29 -20.44 -9.21
C ILE A 113 -14.81 -20.32 -9.40
N GLU A 114 -15.44 -21.39 -9.89
CA GLU A 114 -16.87 -21.38 -10.20
C GLU A 114 -17.73 -21.05 -8.97
N LYS A 115 -18.46 -19.92 -9.02
CA LYS A 115 -19.38 -19.49 -7.95
C LYS A 115 -20.71 -18.96 -8.48
N LYS A 116 -21.74 -19.12 -7.65
CA LYS A 116 -23.12 -18.63 -7.88
C LYS A 116 -23.36 -17.19 -7.41
N GLU A 117 -22.43 -16.61 -6.65
CA GLU A 117 -22.60 -15.29 -6.05
C GLU A 117 -22.28 -14.14 -7.02
N PRO A 118 -22.99 -13.01 -6.93
CA PRO A 118 -22.71 -11.85 -7.76
C PRO A 118 -21.35 -11.24 -7.42
N MET A 119 -20.49 -11.10 -8.41
CA MET A 119 -19.21 -10.41 -8.27
C MET A 119 -19.43 -8.90 -8.00
N PRO A 120 -18.62 -8.27 -7.13
CA PRO A 120 -18.61 -6.81 -6.96
C PRO A 120 -18.28 -6.07 -8.26
N ASP A 121 -18.79 -4.85 -8.40
CA ASP A 121 -18.57 -4.06 -9.62
C ASP A 121 -17.10 -3.65 -9.81
N ASP A 122 -16.36 -3.42 -8.73
CA ASP A 122 -14.92 -3.16 -8.79
C ASP A 122 -14.15 -4.38 -9.34
N TYR A 123 -14.50 -5.60 -8.93
CA TYR A 123 -13.90 -6.82 -9.49
C TYR A 123 -14.25 -7.00 -10.98
N LYS A 124 -15.50 -6.72 -11.37
CA LYS A 124 -15.90 -6.74 -12.80
C LYS A 124 -15.13 -5.70 -13.60
N LEU A 125 -14.94 -4.49 -13.07
CA LEU A 125 -14.18 -3.43 -13.71
C LEU A 125 -12.74 -3.89 -13.99
N LEU A 126 -12.08 -4.47 -12.99
CA LEU A 126 -10.72 -4.98 -13.09
C LEU A 126 -10.59 -6.11 -14.13
N THR A 127 -11.57 -7.01 -14.17
CA THR A 127 -11.47 -8.28 -14.94
C THR A 127 -12.04 -8.21 -16.35
N LYS A 128 -13.05 -7.37 -16.60
CA LYS A 128 -13.80 -7.33 -17.87
C LYS A 128 -13.44 -6.17 -18.79
N LEU A 129 -12.76 -5.13 -18.29
CA LEU A 129 -12.39 -3.98 -19.10
C LEU A 129 -10.89 -3.99 -19.39
N ASP A 130 -10.51 -4.19 -20.65
CA ASP A 130 -9.11 -4.33 -21.07
C ASP A 130 -8.22 -3.13 -20.73
N LEU A 131 -8.82 -1.95 -20.55
CA LEU A 131 -8.12 -0.74 -20.08
C LEU A 131 -7.47 -0.94 -18.70
N PHE A 132 -7.92 -1.92 -17.91
CA PHE A 132 -7.36 -2.30 -16.61
C PHE A 132 -6.38 -3.47 -16.67
N SER A 133 -5.99 -3.95 -17.86
CA SER A 133 -4.96 -4.98 -18.00
C SER A 133 -3.65 -4.66 -17.25
N PRO A 134 -3.14 -3.39 -17.19
CA PRO A 134 -1.95 -3.11 -16.39
C PRO A 134 -2.16 -3.38 -14.89
N ALA A 135 -3.33 -3.02 -14.35
CA ALA A 135 -3.68 -3.29 -12.95
C ALA A 135 -3.82 -4.79 -12.68
N LYS A 136 -4.51 -5.50 -13.58
CA LYS A 136 -4.75 -6.94 -13.48
C LYS A 136 -3.44 -7.72 -13.48
N GLU A 137 -2.53 -7.42 -14.40
CA GLU A 137 -1.23 -8.09 -14.46
C GLU A 137 -0.35 -7.76 -13.25
N LEU A 138 -0.32 -6.50 -12.79
CA LEU A 138 0.41 -6.16 -11.57
C LEU A 138 -0.12 -6.92 -10.34
N ILE A 139 -1.44 -7.00 -10.19
CA ILE A 139 -2.09 -7.77 -9.10
C ILE A 139 -1.70 -9.25 -9.18
N ALA A 140 -1.68 -9.83 -10.38
CA ALA A 140 -1.26 -11.22 -10.58
C ALA A 140 0.20 -11.45 -10.17
N GLU A 141 1.10 -10.53 -10.53
CA GLU A 141 2.52 -10.62 -10.15
C GLU A 141 2.73 -10.52 -8.64
N ILE A 142 2.03 -9.61 -7.95
CA ILE A 142 2.10 -9.52 -6.49
C ILE A 142 1.61 -10.84 -5.87
N ALA A 143 0.50 -11.38 -6.39
CA ALA A 143 -0.14 -12.58 -5.86
C ALA A 143 0.77 -13.81 -5.89
N TYR A 144 1.67 -13.96 -6.88
CA TYR A 144 2.66 -15.05 -6.89
C TYR A 144 3.48 -15.11 -5.60
N SER A 145 3.88 -13.95 -5.07
CA SER A 145 4.66 -13.87 -3.83
C SER A 145 3.81 -13.88 -2.56
N PHE A 146 2.54 -13.49 -2.65
CA PHE A 146 1.62 -13.47 -1.51
C PHE A 146 1.35 -14.90 -1.03
N GLU A 147 1.60 -15.20 0.24
CA GLU A 147 1.33 -16.51 0.85
C GLU A 147 -0.07 -16.52 1.46
N ASP A 148 -0.87 -17.54 1.10
CA ASP A 148 -2.23 -17.78 1.58
C ASP A 148 -2.27 -19.10 2.37
N PRO A 149 -1.91 -19.09 3.66
CA PRO A 149 -1.87 -20.31 4.46
C PRO A 149 -3.26 -20.92 4.69
N ASP A 150 -4.31 -20.10 4.69
CA ASP A 150 -5.70 -20.54 4.91
C ASP A 150 -6.37 -21.08 3.63
N GLY A 151 -5.78 -20.80 2.46
CA GLY A 151 -6.23 -21.31 1.15
C GLY A 151 -7.54 -20.71 0.64
N ASN A 152 -8.06 -19.66 1.28
CA ASN A 152 -9.35 -19.04 0.96
C ASN A 152 -9.19 -17.64 0.31
N TYR A 153 -7.97 -17.14 0.16
CA TYR A 153 -7.72 -15.77 -0.26
C TYR A 153 -8.22 -15.53 -1.69
N ILE A 154 -7.89 -16.43 -2.62
CA ILE A 154 -8.34 -16.34 -4.03
C ILE A 154 -9.86 -16.39 -4.09
N GLU A 155 -10.46 -17.31 -3.33
CA GLU A 155 -11.91 -17.45 -3.27
C GLU A 155 -12.61 -16.16 -2.80
N GLN A 156 -12.06 -15.50 -1.78
CA GLN A 156 -12.59 -14.24 -1.25
C GLN A 156 -12.31 -13.06 -2.18
N PHE A 157 -11.16 -13.05 -2.86
CA PHE A 157 -10.80 -12.01 -3.81
C PHE A 157 -11.75 -11.98 -5.00
N GLN A 158 -12.24 -13.16 -5.45
CA GLN A 158 -13.19 -13.26 -6.57
C GLN A 158 -14.67 -13.13 -6.15
N SER A 159 -14.96 -12.85 -4.87
CA SER A 159 -16.32 -12.76 -4.32
C SER A 159 -16.60 -11.39 -3.67
N THR A 160 -17.55 -11.34 -2.74
CA THR A 160 -17.88 -10.17 -1.93
C THR A 160 -16.71 -9.65 -1.07
N GLY A 161 -15.64 -10.44 -0.89
CA GLY A 161 -14.42 -10.06 -0.17
C GLY A 161 -13.41 -9.23 -0.97
N PHE A 162 -13.66 -8.94 -2.26
CA PHE A 162 -12.69 -8.30 -3.17
C PHE A 162 -11.97 -7.08 -2.58
N ASN A 163 -12.70 -6.08 -2.07
CA ASN A 163 -12.09 -4.84 -1.57
C ASN A 163 -11.22 -5.06 -0.31
N ALA A 164 -11.64 -5.96 0.58
CA ALA A 164 -10.85 -6.32 1.75
C ALA A 164 -9.56 -7.05 1.36
N ARG A 165 -9.64 -8.01 0.42
CA ARG A 165 -8.44 -8.71 -0.08
C ARG A 165 -7.53 -7.79 -0.89
N LEU A 166 -8.08 -6.86 -1.68
CA LEU A 166 -7.28 -5.85 -2.39
C LEU A 166 -6.51 -4.95 -1.41
N TRP A 167 -7.11 -4.60 -0.27
CA TRP A 167 -6.44 -3.84 0.79
C TRP A 167 -5.26 -4.59 1.39
N GLU A 168 -5.42 -5.88 1.68
CA GLU A 168 -4.32 -6.73 2.14
C GLU A 168 -3.21 -6.85 1.08
N LEU A 169 -3.56 -7.08 -0.19
CA LEU A 169 -2.56 -7.12 -1.25
C LEU A 169 -1.76 -5.81 -1.36
N TYR A 170 -2.45 -4.67 -1.20
CA TYR A 170 -1.81 -3.36 -1.16
C TYR A 170 -0.87 -3.22 0.04
N LEU A 171 -1.29 -3.64 1.23
CA LEU A 171 -0.45 -3.62 2.44
C LEU A 171 0.79 -4.51 2.28
N TYR A 172 0.62 -5.68 1.67
CA TYR A 172 1.73 -6.56 1.35
C TYR A 172 2.76 -5.88 0.44
N ALA A 173 2.31 -5.24 -0.64
CA ALA A 173 3.19 -4.49 -1.54
C ALA A 173 3.86 -3.28 -0.85
N LEU A 174 3.11 -2.57 0.02
CA LEU A 174 3.63 -1.48 0.85
C LEU A 174 4.75 -1.96 1.76
N PHE A 175 4.56 -3.05 2.51
CA PHE A 175 5.56 -3.52 3.46
C PHE A 175 6.84 -3.99 2.77
N HIS A 176 6.74 -4.61 1.60
CA HIS A 176 7.90 -4.93 0.76
C HIS A 176 8.62 -3.67 0.24
N GLU A 177 7.88 -2.68 -0.26
CA GLU A 177 8.47 -1.39 -0.68
C GLU A 177 9.18 -0.69 0.48
N MET A 178 8.66 -0.84 1.69
CA MET A 178 9.21 -0.26 2.91
C MET A 178 10.26 -1.12 3.60
N ASP A 179 10.72 -2.19 2.94
CA ASP A 179 11.81 -3.06 3.37
C ASP A 179 11.53 -3.77 4.71
N PHE A 180 10.27 -4.11 4.96
CA PHE A 180 9.90 -5.01 6.04
C PHE A 180 9.96 -6.46 5.59
N MET A 181 10.44 -7.33 6.48
CA MET A 181 10.26 -8.77 6.34
C MET A 181 8.87 -9.14 6.89
N ILE A 182 8.14 -9.99 6.18
CA ILE A 182 6.80 -10.46 6.61
C ILE A 182 6.95 -11.87 7.18
N ASN A 183 6.59 -12.05 8.45
CA ASN A 183 6.50 -13.36 9.08
C ASN A 183 5.08 -13.93 8.91
N ARG A 184 4.99 -15.11 8.30
CA ARG A 184 3.74 -15.83 7.99
C ARG A 184 3.45 -17.01 8.93
N GLU A 185 4.22 -17.18 10.00
CA GLU A 185 4.00 -18.23 11.01
C GLU A 185 2.73 -18.00 11.86
N PHE A 186 2.15 -16.80 11.81
CA PHE A 186 1.01 -16.41 12.63
C PHE A 186 -0.20 -16.05 11.78
N ASN A 187 -1.37 -16.59 12.15
CA ASN A 187 -2.62 -16.37 11.41
C ASN A 187 -3.38 -15.09 11.82
N ALA A 188 -2.94 -14.42 12.90
CA ALA A 188 -3.56 -13.17 13.36
C ALA A 188 -2.62 -12.41 14.32
N PRO A 189 -2.52 -11.07 14.24
CA PRO A 189 -3.12 -10.18 13.23
C PRO A 189 -2.68 -10.49 11.80
N ASP A 190 -3.36 -9.92 10.81
CA ASP A 190 -3.14 -10.20 9.37
C ASP A 190 -1.66 -10.10 8.93
N TYR A 191 -0.87 -9.23 9.57
CA TYR A 191 0.58 -9.13 9.36
C TYR A 191 1.36 -9.11 10.66
N VAL A 192 2.45 -9.88 10.68
CA VAL A 192 3.58 -9.70 11.58
C VAL A 192 4.77 -9.32 10.73
N ILE A 193 5.29 -8.10 10.92
CA ILE A 193 6.38 -7.56 10.11
C ILE A 193 7.57 -7.17 10.96
N GLU A 194 8.77 -7.29 10.40
CA GLU A 194 10.02 -7.03 11.11
C GLU A 194 10.97 -6.16 10.28
N LYS A 195 11.57 -5.17 10.93
CA LYS A 195 12.59 -4.30 10.33
C LYS A 195 13.55 -3.80 11.41
N ALA A 196 14.85 -3.85 11.15
CA ALA A 196 15.88 -3.43 12.10
C ALA A 196 15.72 -4.05 13.52
N GLY A 197 15.33 -5.32 13.59
CA GLY A 197 15.09 -6.03 14.85
C GLY A 197 13.83 -5.57 15.61
N LYS A 198 12.98 -4.73 15.01
CA LYS A 198 11.70 -4.31 15.57
C LYS A 198 10.57 -5.05 14.88
N ARG A 199 9.77 -5.77 15.69
CA ARG A 199 8.54 -6.42 15.27
C ARG A 199 7.35 -5.48 15.42
N LEU A 200 6.46 -5.48 14.44
CA LEU A 200 5.16 -4.80 14.46
C LEU A 200 4.08 -5.81 14.08
N CYS A 201 2.91 -5.68 14.70
CA CYS A 201 1.74 -6.51 14.40
C CYS A 201 0.64 -5.61 13.83
N ILE A 202 0.01 -5.99 12.73
CA ILE A 202 -0.91 -5.13 12.00
C ILE A 202 -2.16 -5.91 11.61
N GLU A 203 -3.30 -5.38 12.00
CA GLU A 203 -4.61 -5.91 11.58
C GLU A 203 -5.18 -5.05 10.45
N ALA A 204 -5.58 -5.67 9.34
CA ALA A 204 -6.24 -5.00 8.23
C ALA A 204 -7.76 -4.94 8.45
N VAL A 205 -8.35 -3.80 8.13
CA VAL A 205 -9.80 -3.61 8.18
C VAL A 205 -10.26 -2.63 7.12
N THR A 206 -11.52 -2.75 6.70
CA THR A 206 -12.14 -1.82 5.77
C THR A 206 -13.41 -1.21 6.37
N VAL A 207 -13.70 0.03 6.00
CA VAL A 207 -15.05 0.59 6.11
C VAL A 207 -15.84 0.11 4.89
N ASN A 208 -16.98 -0.54 5.12
CA ASN A 208 -17.78 -1.17 4.09
C ASN A 208 -19.17 -0.52 3.99
N PRO A 209 -19.90 -0.76 2.88
CA PRO A 209 -21.31 -0.38 2.79
C PRO A 209 -22.11 -0.96 3.96
N SER A 210 -23.09 -0.20 4.45
CA SER A 210 -23.97 -0.65 5.54
C SER A 210 -24.86 -1.79 5.06
N GLN A 211 -24.96 -2.87 5.84
CA GLN A 211 -25.77 -4.05 5.47
C GLN A 211 -27.26 -3.88 5.78
N HIS A 212 -27.59 -3.06 6.78
CA HIS A 212 -28.95 -2.94 7.33
C HIS A 212 -29.52 -1.52 7.30
N SER A 213 -28.82 -0.59 6.63
CA SER A 213 -29.25 0.80 6.47
C SER A 213 -28.79 1.35 5.13
N VAL A 214 -29.48 2.36 4.64
CA VAL A 214 -29.05 3.12 3.47
C VAL A 214 -27.89 4.03 3.89
N ASP A 215 -26.77 3.96 3.17
CA ASP A 215 -25.67 4.88 3.35
C ASP A 215 -25.99 6.25 2.73
N GLU A 216 -25.42 7.31 3.31
CA GLU A 216 -25.53 8.65 2.76
C GLU A 216 -24.80 8.75 1.41
N ILE A 217 -25.36 9.55 0.49
CA ILE A 217 -24.83 9.75 -0.86
C ILE A 217 -23.51 10.54 -0.80
N GLU A 218 -22.63 10.31 -1.78
CA GLU A 218 -21.40 11.09 -1.94
C GLU A 218 -21.73 12.60 -1.95
N PRO A 219 -21.09 13.40 -1.07
CA PRO A 219 -21.40 14.81 -0.97
C PRO A 219 -21.01 15.54 -2.27
N SER A 220 -21.92 16.39 -2.74
CA SER A 220 -21.73 17.19 -3.97
C SER A 220 -21.26 18.62 -3.68
N THR A 221 -21.49 19.09 -2.45
CA THR A 221 -21.06 20.41 -1.98
C THR A 221 -20.13 20.31 -0.77
N THR A 222 -19.45 21.42 -0.46
CA THR A 222 -18.61 21.53 0.74
C THR A 222 -19.44 21.39 2.01
N GLU A 223 -20.63 22.00 2.05
CA GLU A 223 -21.53 21.97 3.21
C GLU A 223 -22.06 20.56 3.50
N GLU A 224 -22.42 19.81 2.45
CA GLU A 224 -22.80 18.41 2.56
C GLU A 224 -21.63 17.57 3.08
N MET A 225 -20.44 17.78 2.53
CA MET A 225 -19.22 17.09 2.94
C MET A 225 -18.92 17.35 4.42
N ASP A 226 -18.92 18.61 4.85
CA ASP A 226 -18.63 18.99 6.23
C ASP A 226 -19.65 18.38 7.21
N ARG A 227 -20.94 18.33 6.83
CA ARG A 227 -21.99 17.65 7.62
C ARG A 227 -21.70 16.16 7.80
N LEU A 228 -21.31 15.46 6.72
CA LEU A 228 -20.99 14.02 6.80
C LEU A 228 -19.70 13.76 7.58
N LEU A 229 -18.72 14.66 7.47
CA LEU A 229 -17.44 14.55 8.18
C LEU A 229 -17.55 14.78 9.69
N LEU A 230 -18.54 15.57 10.11
CA LEU A 230 -18.80 15.89 11.52
C LEU A 230 -19.19 14.67 12.35
N ASP A 231 -20.16 13.88 11.86
CA ASP A 231 -20.81 12.85 12.68
C ASP A 231 -20.99 11.49 11.99
N TYR A 232 -21.36 11.49 10.71
CA TYR A 232 -21.62 10.26 9.96
C TYR A 232 -20.36 9.42 9.73
N MET A 233 -19.30 10.02 9.18
CA MET A 233 -18.07 9.30 8.87
C MET A 233 -17.30 8.82 10.11
N PRO A 234 -17.22 9.58 11.23
CA PRO A 234 -16.70 9.06 12.49
C PRO A 234 -17.40 7.78 12.93
N ILE A 235 -18.72 7.70 12.77
CA ILE A 235 -19.51 6.49 13.08
C ILE A 235 -19.17 5.32 12.16
N LYS A 236 -18.98 5.58 10.86
CA LYS A 236 -18.57 4.57 9.87
C LYS A 236 -17.17 4.03 10.15
N TYR A 237 -16.21 4.87 10.52
CA TYR A 237 -14.85 4.47 10.91
C TYR A 237 -14.80 3.79 12.29
N GLY A 238 -15.55 4.30 13.26
CA GLY A 238 -15.53 3.79 14.62
C GLY A 238 -16.01 2.35 14.74
N SER A 239 -16.99 1.94 13.92
CA SER A 239 -17.54 0.59 13.96
C SER A 239 -16.50 -0.53 13.67
N PRO A 240 -15.74 -0.50 12.56
CA PRO A 240 -14.67 -1.47 12.32
C PRO A 240 -13.51 -1.35 13.32
N LEU A 241 -13.09 -0.13 13.69
CA LEU A 241 -12.01 0.07 14.65
C LEU A 241 -12.35 -0.53 16.03
N TYR A 242 -13.54 -0.25 16.54
CA TYR A 242 -14.03 -0.83 17.79
C TYR A 242 -14.16 -2.35 17.70
N SER A 243 -14.63 -2.88 16.56
CA SER A 243 -14.73 -4.33 16.34
C SER A 243 -13.35 -5.01 16.40
N LYS A 244 -12.32 -4.40 15.81
CA LYS A 244 -10.94 -4.93 15.85
C LYS A 244 -10.28 -4.73 17.21
N LEU A 245 -10.54 -3.62 17.90
CA LEU A 245 -10.08 -3.43 19.29
C LEU A 245 -10.57 -4.57 20.20
N ASN A 246 -11.84 -4.98 20.06
CA ASN A 246 -12.42 -6.08 20.84
C ASN A 246 -11.87 -7.47 20.52
N LYS A 247 -11.04 -7.63 19.48
CA LYS A 247 -10.35 -8.90 19.19
C LYS A 247 -9.17 -9.16 20.13
N LYS A 248 -8.72 -8.13 20.87
CA LYS A 248 -7.68 -8.24 21.89
C LYS A 248 -6.41 -8.94 21.42
N TYR A 249 -5.94 -8.62 20.21
CA TYR A 249 -4.77 -9.28 19.62
C TYR A 249 -3.51 -9.16 20.48
N TRP A 250 -3.40 -8.14 21.33
CA TRP A 250 -2.30 -7.95 22.29
C TRP A 250 -2.18 -9.07 23.34
N GLU A 251 -3.23 -9.88 23.55
CA GLU A 251 -3.21 -11.05 24.44
C GLU A 251 -2.49 -12.27 23.80
N LYS A 252 -2.15 -12.20 22.50
CA LYS A 252 -1.38 -13.25 21.82
C LYS A 252 0.11 -13.11 22.12
N GLU A 253 0.76 -14.24 22.40
CA GLU A 253 2.18 -14.30 22.80
C GLU A 253 3.12 -13.56 21.83
N HIS A 254 2.92 -13.71 20.53
CA HIS A 254 3.77 -13.07 19.51
C HIS A 254 3.51 -11.57 19.30
N VAL A 255 2.44 -11.03 19.90
CA VAL A 255 2.03 -9.62 19.83
C VAL A 255 2.37 -8.87 21.12
N THR A 256 2.28 -9.54 22.27
CA THR A 256 2.55 -8.94 23.59
C THR A 256 3.93 -8.26 23.62
N GLY A 257 3.98 -7.00 24.04
CA GLY A 257 5.22 -6.21 24.13
C GLY A 257 5.70 -5.63 22.79
N HIS A 258 4.93 -5.78 21.71
CA HIS A 258 5.22 -5.20 20.41
C HIS A 258 4.16 -4.17 19.99
N PRO A 259 4.50 -3.17 19.17
CA PRO A 259 3.51 -2.25 18.63
C PRO A 259 2.44 -3.00 17.81
N LEU A 260 1.17 -2.74 18.14
CA LEU A 260 0.00 -3.28 17.45
C LEU A 260 -0.73 -2.15 16.73
N LEU A 261 -0.88 -2.26 15.42
CA LEU A 261 -1.50 -1.25 14.58
C LEU A 261 -2.77 -1.79 13.95
N ILE A 262 -3.70 -0.90 13.61
CA ILE A 262 -4.84 -1.22 12.74
C ILE A 262 -4.67 -0.44 11.44
N ALA A 263 -4.69 -1.15 10.32
CA ALA A 263 -4.60 -0.59 8.99
C ALA A 263 -6.00 -0.53 8.35
N ILE A 264 -6.51 0.69 8.15
CA ILE A 264 -7.87 0.95 7.69
C ILE A 264 -7.93 1.64 6.33
N HIS A 265 -8.83 1.16 5.47
CA HIS A 265 -9.18 1.81 4.20
C HIS A 265 -10.70 1.94 4.05
N ASP A 266 -11.15 3.00 3.39
CA ASP A 266 -12.56 3.28 3.16
C ASP A 266 -13.04 2.84 1.77
N PHE A 267 -13.91 1.82 1.75
CA PHE A 267 -14.62 1.32 0.57
C PHE A 267 -16.14 1.44 0.72
N HIS A 268 -16.64 2.27 1.65
CA HIS A 268 -18.08 2.25 1.96
C HIS A 268 -18.95 2.75 0.81
N GLN A 269 -18.42 3.63 -0.02
CA GLN A 269 -19.03 4.03 -1.28
C GLN A 269 -17.95 4.41 -2.30
N LYS A 270 -18.35 4.50 -3.57
CA LYS A 270 -17.47 4.92 -4.66
C LYS A 270 -16.85 6.28 -4.34
N GLY A 271 -15.52 6.38 -4.40
CA GLY A 271 -14.81 7.64 -4.16
C GLY A 271 -14.75 8.13 -2.71
N SER A 272 -15.32 7.40 -1.75
CA SER A 272 -15.38 7.78 -0.33
C SER A 272 -14.03 8.16 0.29
N MET A 273 -13.00 7.35 0.04
CA MET A 273 -11.63 7.55 0.51
C MET A 273 -11.02 8.91 0.13
N MET A 274 -11.60 9.63 -0.83
CA MET A 274 -11.09 10.92 -1.29
C MET A 274 -11.52 12.10 -0.42
N TRP A 275 -12.54 11.93 0.42
CA TRP A 275 -13.07 13.02 1.24
C TRP A 275 -13.19 12.64 2.72
N SER A 276 -13.32 11.36 3.06
CA SER A 276 -13.62 10.91 4.43
C SER A 276 -12.46 10.98 5.44
N ARG A 277 -11.21 11.16 4.99
CA ARG A 277 -9.99 11.13 5.85
C ARG A 277 -10.05 12.07 7.06
N LYS A 278 -10.60 13.28 6.91
CA LYS A 278 -10.67 14.28 7.99
C LYS A 278 -11.50 13.79 9.19
N ALA A 279 -12.54 13.00 8.91
CA ALA A 279 -13.38 12.42 9.95
C ALA A 279 -12.64 11.36 10.76
N LEU A 280 -11.82 10.53 10.10
CA LEU A 280 -10.96 9.56 10.79
C LEU A 280 -10.01 10.28 11.75
N GLU A 281 -9.27 11.30 11.27
CA GLU A 281 -8.36 12.09 12.12
C GLU A 281 -9.08 12.68 13.35
N SER A 282 -10.27 13.26 13.14
CA SER A 282 -11.03 13.88 14.22
C SER A 282 -11.53 12.85 15.24
N TYR A 283 -12.04 11.71 14.76
CA TYR A 283 -12.50 10.61 15.60
C TYR A 283 -11.38 9.97 16.43
N LEU A 284 -10.20 9.80 15.82
CA LEU A 284 -9.07 9.14 16.49
C LEU A 284 -8.59 9.92 17.71
N PHE A 285 -8.48 11.25 17.58
CA PHE A 285 -7.95 12.12 18.63
C PHE A 285 -9.03 12.79 19.49
N GLY A 286 -10.31 12.73 19.10
CA GLY A 286 -11.36 13.50 19.77
C GLY A 286 -11.18 15.00 19.62
N ALA A 287 -10.54 15.42 18.52
CA ALA A 287 -10.18 16.80 18.31
C ALA A 287 -10.19 17.12 16.82
N ARG A 288 -10.71 18.30 16.46
CA ARG A 288 -10.73 18.78 15.09
C ARG A 288 -9.91 20.06 15.00
N ARG A 289 -9.00 20.09 14.04
CA ARG A 289 -8.26 21.32 13.68
C ARG A 289 -8.89 22.04 12.50
N THR A 290 -8.98 23.35 12.62
CA THR A 290 -9.33 24.28 11.54
C THR A 290 -8.25 25.34 11.45
N TYR A 291 -8.16 26.02 10.30
CA TYR A 291 -7.19 27.08 10.10
C TYR A 291 -7.90 28.40 9.86
N SER A 292 -7.48 29.45 10.56
CA SER A 292 -7.90 30.83 10.32
C SER A 292 -6.69 31.67 9.95
N PHE A 293 -6.90 32.75 9.19
CA PHE A 293 -5.85 33.71 8.89
C PHE A 293 -6.06 34.98 9.72
N THR A 294 -4.99 35.48 10.32
CA THR A 294 -4.95 36.77 11.00
C THR A 294 -3.80 37.60 10.44
N PRO A 295 -3.98 38.91 10.16
CA PRO A 295 -2.89 39.76 9.65
C PRO A 295 -1.64 39.76 10.54
N GLU A 296 -1.80 39.59 11.86
CA GLU A 296 -0.73 39.69 12.86
C GLU A 296 0.02 38.37 13.05
N SER A 297 -0.68 37.23 13.02
CA SER A 297 -0.12 35.90 13.33
C SER A 297 -0.06 34.95 12.13
N GLY A 298 -0.53 35.37 10.96
CA GLY A 298 -0.58 34.53 9.77
C GLY A 298 -1.61 33.41 9.91
N LEU A 299 -1.25 32.20 9.48
CA LEU A 299 -2.10 31.01 9.57
C LEU A 299 -2.12 30.48 11.01
N CYS A 300 -3.26 30.59 11.69
CA CYS A 300 -3.50 30.11 13.04
C CYS A 300 -4.25 28.78 13.00
N GLU A 301 -3.74 27.76 13.71
CA GLU A 301 -4.46 26.51 13.94
C GLU A 301 -5.38 26.66 15.15
N ASN A 302 -6.67 26.35 14.98
CA ASN A 302 -7.67 26.31 16.05
C ASN A 302 -8.07 24.85 16.27
N VAL A 303 -8.06 24.40 17.53
CA VAL A 303 -8.42 23.03 17.91
C VAL A 303 -9.71 23.05 18.71
N GLU A 304 -10.68 22.27 18.26
CA GLU A 304 -11.96 22.02 18.93
C GLU A 304 -11.98 20.58 19.45
N ILE A 305 -12.33 20.39 20.72
CA ILE A 305 -12.49 19.07 21.32
C ILE A 305 -13.89 18.54 21.01
N ILE A 306 -13.96 17.25 20.64
CA ILE A 306 -15.19 16.55 20.30
C ILE A 306 -15.34 15.39 21.27
N GLU A 307 -16.47 15.35 21.99
CA GLU A 307 -16.75 14.32 23.00
C GLU A 307 -17.52 13.14 22.41
N GLU A 308 -18.48 13.39 21.53
CA GLU A 308 -19.34 12.37 20.92
C GLU A 308 -19.67 12.70 19.47
N HIS A 309 -20.10 11.68 18.73
CA HIS A 309 -20.65 11.80 17.39
C HIS A 309 -22.06 11.24 17.34
N ARG A 310 -22.96 11.94 16.64
CA ARG A 310 -24.38 11.59 16.58
C ARG A 310 -24.92 11.63 15.15
N TRP A 311 -25.38 10.49 14.66
CA TRP A 311 -26.10 10.40 13.39
C TRP A 311 -27.36 9.57 13.54
N ASN A 312 -28.50 10.19 13.24
CA ASN A 312 -29.82 9.62 13.53
C ASN A 312 -29.92 9.17 15.01
N GLU A 313 -30.24 7.90 15.26
CA GLU A 313 -30.34 7.33 16.60
C GLU A 313 -29.00 6.85 17.17
N LYS A 314 -27.95 6.74 16.34
CA LYS A 314 -26.65 6.19 16.75
C LYS A 314 -25.79 7.28 17.35
N VAL A 315 -25.25 7.00 18.54
CA VAL A 315 -24.30 7.84 19.26
C VAL A 315 -23.08 7.01 19.61
N ILE A 316 -21.89 7.54 19.36
CA ILE A 316 -20.63 6.93 19.79
C ILE A 316 -19.74 7.98 20.48
N PRO A 317 -18.91 7.59 21.46
CA PRO A 317 -17.87 8.49 21.98
C PRO A 317 -16.84 8.78 20.87
N SER A 318 -16.28 9.97 20.90
CA SER A 318 -15.10 10.31 20.09
C SER A 318 -13.81 9.81 20.78
N ASN A 319 -12.66 10.28 20.32
CA ASN A 319 -11.35 10.01 20.90
C ASN A 319 -11.05 8.52 21.04
N PHE A 320 -11.00 7.80 19.92
CA PHE A 320 -10.68 6.36 19.90
C PHE A 320 -9.43 6.03 20.74
N PHE A 321 -8.39 6.86 20.67
CA PHE A 321 -7.14 6.68 21.42
C PHE A 321 -7.23 6.90 22.93
N SER A 322 -8.37 7.36 23.44
CA SER A 322 -8.65 7.46 24.88
C SER A 322 -9.76 6.49 25.34
N GLN A 323 -10.23 5.62 24.45
CA GLN A 323 -11.22 4.60 24.82
C GLN A 323 -10.55 3.45 25.60
N PRO A 324 -11.29 2.71 26.44
CA PRO A 324 -10.73 1.60 27.21
C PRO A 324 -10.04 0.55 26.32
N ASN A 325 -8.84 0.12 26.73
CA ASN A 325 -7.95 -0.81 26.03
C ASN A 325 -7.28 -0.25 24.76
N SER A 326 -7.60 0.98 24.33
CA SER A 326 -6.96 1.58 23.15
C SER A 326 -5.46 1.83 23.35
N GLU A 327 -4.97 1.89 24.60
CA GLU A 327 -3.55 1.93 24.94
C GLU A 327 -2.76 0.73 24.39
N ASN A 328 -3.43 -0.37 24.02
CA ASN A 328 -2.83 -1.52 23.35
C ASN A 328 -2.66 -1.32 21.84
N ILE A 329 -3.24 -0.27 21.25
CA ILE A 329 -3.10 0.08 19.84
C ILE A 329 -2.10 1.22 19.72
N SER A 330 -1.00 0.98 19.03
CA SER A 330 0.11 1.93 18.88
C SER A 330 -0.18 3.04 17.89
N ALA A 331 -0.83 2.71 16.77
CA ALA A 331 -1.13 3.65 15.71
C ALA A 331 -2.20 3.10 14.76
N ILE A 332 -2.79 3.99 13.95
CA ILE A 332 -3.68 3.65 12.86
C ILE A 332 -3.01 4.00 11.53
N ILE A 333 -2.86 3.01 10.65
CA ILE A 333 -2.41 3.22 9.26
C ILE A 333 -3.65 3.46 8.40
N HIS A 334 -3.64 4.52 7.61
CA HIS A 334 -4.72 4.83 6.67
C HIS A 334 -4.15 5.06 5.27
N SER A 335 -4.90 4.64 4.24
CA SER A 335 -4.61 4.97 2.85
C SER A 335 -5.83 5.59 2.16
N ASN A 336 -5.59 6.61 1.33
CA ASN A 336 -6.63 7.22 0.47
C ASN A 336 -6.56 6.75 -1.00
N GLN A 337 -5.71 5.76 -1.33
CA GLN A 337 -5.47 5.34 -2.72
C GLN A 337 -5.30 3.83 -2.92
N ALA A 338 -5.57 2.95 -1.94
CA ALA A 338 -5.60 1.51 -2.17
C ALA A 338 -6.80 1.11 -3.06
N THR A 339 -6.71 1.44 -4.34
CA THR A 339 -7.79 1.38 -5.33
C THR A 339 -7.24 0.81 -6.62
N ILE A 340 -8.12 0.22 -7.45
CA ILE A 340 -7.73 -0.27 -8.78
C ILE A 340 -7.05 0.81 -9.62
N GLY A 341 -7.42 2.08 -9.46
CA GLY A 341 -6.77 3.21 -10.14
C GLY A 341 -5.28 3.33 -9.84
N LYS A 342 -4.85 3.06 -8.60
CA LYS A 342 -3.43 3.04 -8.24
C LYS A 342 -2.69 1.85 -8.85
N PHE A 343 -3.28 0.66 -8.79
CA PHE A 343 -2.73 -0.52 -9.47
C PHE A 343 -2.64 -0.30 -10.99
N LEU A 344 -3.58 0.42 -11.60
CA LEU A 344 -3.54 0.79 -13.02
C LEU A 344 -2.34 1.68 -13.34
N ARG A 345 -2.15 2.76 -12.57
CA ARG A 345 -1.02 3.68 -12.78
C ARG A 345 0.32 2.97 -12.60
N MET A 346 0.50 2.27 -11.48
CA MET A 346 1.75 1.57 -11.18
C MET A 346 2.02 0.42 -12.16
N GLY A 347 0.98 -0.33 -12.55
CA GLY A 347 1.09 -1.38 -13.56
C GLY A 347 1.48 -0.82 -14.93
N TYR A 348 0.91 0.31 -15.31
CA TYR A 348 1.25 1.01 -16.56
C TYR A 348 2.70 1.50 -16.57
N LEU A 349 3.17 2.15 -15.49
CA LEU A 349 4.57 2.59 -15.34
C LEU A 349 5.57 1.42 -15.36
N ALA A 350 5.13 0.27 -14.85
CA ALA A 350 5.86 -0.98 -14.91
C ALA A 350 5.66 -1.72 -16.25
N GLY A 351 5.05 -1.13 -17.27
CA GLY A 351 4.93 -1.71 -18.61
C GLY A 351 4.09 -2.99 -18.69
N PHE A 352 3.16 -3.21 -17.75
CA PHE A 352 2.20 -4.31 -17.81
C PHE A 352 1.00 -3.95 -18.68
N GLY A 353 0.39 -4.97 -19.28
CA GLY A 353 -0.83 -4.85 -20.07
C GLY A 353 -0.74 -3.79 -21.17
N ARG A 354 -1.88 -3.18 -21.45
CA ARG A 354 -2.01 -2.16 -22.51
C ARG A 354 -1.11 -0.95 -22.28
N GLN A 355 -0.36 -0.60 -23.32
CA GLN A 355 0.54 0.57 -23.35
C GLN A 355 -0.03 1.75 -24.17
N ASP A 356 -1.16 1.53 -24.86
CA ASP A 356 -1.89 2.50 -25.66
C ASP A 356 -2.93 3.28 -24.83
N LEU A 357 -2.57 3.64 -23.60
CA LEU A 357 -3.45 4.35 -22.65
C LEU A 357 -2.98 5.78 -22.42
N ASP A 358 -3.92 6.72 -22.38
CA ASP A 358 -3.73 8.07 -21.86
C ASP A 358 -4.29 8.08 -20.43
N ILE A 359 -3.39 8.18 -19.44
CA ILE A 359 -3.72 8.10 -18.01
C ILE A 359 -3.30 9.40 -17.34
N ARG A 360 -4.24 10.01 -16.61
CA ARG A 360 -4.02 11.22 -15.82
C ARG A 360 -4.36 10.97 -14.35
N PHE A 361 -3.51 11.45 -13.46
CA PHE A 361 -3.77 11.52 -12.03
C PHE A 361 -4.05 12.96 -11.65
N VAL A 362 -5.27 13.24 -11.19
CA VAL A 362 -5.74 14.59 -10.89
C VAL A 362 -6.20 14.65 -9.44
N GLY A 363 -5.76 15.66 -8.69
CA GLY A 363 -6.09 15.74 -7.28
C GLY A 363 -5.46 16.91 -6.57
N GLN A 364 -5.28 16.74 -5.26
CA GLN A 364 -4.60 17.71 -4.40
C GLN A 364 -3.47 17.03 -3.65
N ALA A 365 -2.37 17.75 -3.48
CA ALA A 365 -1.24 17.32 -2.69
C ALA A 365 -0.76 18.42 -1.76
N ILE A 366 -0.05 18.01 -0.70
CA ILE A 366 0.77 18.88 0.12
C ILE A 366 2.23 18.60 -0.24
N TYR A 367 3.06 19.63 -0.26
CA TYR A 367 4.49 19.53 -0.51
C TYR A 367 5.28 20.01 0.69
N ASP A 368 6.43 19.40 0.96
CA ASP A 368 7.42 19.84 1.96
C ASP A 368 6.81 20.18 3.34
N ASN A 369 5.79 19.42 3.74
CA ASN A 369 5.06 19.59 5.00
C ASN A 369 4.45 20.99 5.25
N ASN A 370 4.23 21.80 4.20
CA ASN A 370 3.84 23.21 4.32
C ASN A 370 2.34 23.48 4.60
N GLN A 371 1.54 22.41 4.85
CA GLN A 371 0.08 22.44 5.08
C GLN A 371 -0.79 23.01 3.93
N VAL A 372 -0.19 23.52 2.85
CA VAL A 372 -0.92 24.10 1.73
C VAL A 372 -1.35 22.99 0.77
N HIS A 373 -2.64 22.98 0.46
CA HIS A 373 -3.19 22.10 -0.57
C HIS A 373 -2.97 22.73 -1.94
N VAL A 374 -2.29 22.01 -2.82
CA VAL A 374 -2.01 22.42 -4.21
C VAL A 374 -2.70 21.44 -5.15
N ASP A 375 -3.53 21.96 -6.04
CA ASP A 375 -4.13 21.16 -7.12
C ASP A 375 -3.04 20.69 -8.08
N PHE A 376 -3.15 19.45 -8.55
CA PHE A 376 -2.25 18.91 -9.57
C PHE A 376 -3.02 18.11 -10.62
N GLU A 377 -2.45 18.10 -11.81
CA GLU A 377 -2.79 17.19 -12.90
C GLU A 377 -1.47 16.64 -13.46
N LYS A 378 -1.29 15.32 -13.38
CA LYS A 378 -0.07 14.65 -13.84
C LYS A 378 -0.42 13.62 -14.91
N ASN A 379 0.27 13.68 -16.04
CA ASN A 379 0.27 12.58 -17.01
C ASN A 379 1.08 11.43 -16.42
N VAL A 380 0.52 10.23 -16.44
CA VAL A 380 1.18 9.03 -15.91
C VAL A 380 2.00 8.43 -17.04
N THR A 381 3.23 8.92 -17.20
CA THR A 381 4.21 8.35 -18.12
C THR A 381 5.54 8.09 -17.40
N PRO A 382 6.32 7.08 -17.80
CA PRO A 382 7.59 6.76 -17.16
C PRO A 382 8.60 7.92 -17.09
N GLU A 383 8.48 8.91 -17.98
CA GLU A 383 9.40 10.05 -18.07
C GLU A 383 9.05 11.21 -17.12
N GLN A 384 7.78 11.31 -16.70
CA GLN A 384 7.25 12.48 -15.99
C GLN A 384 6.60 12.14 -14.64
N TYR A 385 6.39 10.86 -14.36
CA TYR A 385 5.64 10.41 -13.20
C TYR A 385 6.27 9.19 -12.56
N GLU A 386 6.48 9.30 -11.25
CA GLU A 386 6.86 8.21 -10.37
C GLU A 386 5.80 8.11 -9.27
N GLU A 387 5.48 6.88 -8.86
CA GLU A 387 4.53 6.61 -7.79
C GLU A 387 5.00 5.43 -6.96
N PHE A 388 4.82 5.57 -5.66
CA PHE A 388 5.15 4.56 -4.66
C PHE A 388 3.91 4.15 -3.88
N TRP A 389 3.89 2.92 -3.36
CA TRP A 389 2.81 2.42 -2.51
C TRP A 389 2.62 3.33 -1.29
N LYS A 390 3.71 3.84 -0.70
CA LYS A 390 3.73 4.70 0.49
C LYS A 390 3.14 6.11 0.31
N ASP A 391 3.07 6.64 -0.91
CA ASP A 391 2.70 8.05 -1.16
C ASP A 391 1.32 8.44 -0.58
N SER A 392 0.42 7.47 -0.49
CA SER A 392 -0.95 7.65 -0.02
C SER A 392 -1.18 7.28 1.45
N ILE A 393 -0.12 6.96 2.18
CA ILE A 393 -0.21 6.51 3.58
C ILE A 393 -0.21 7.68 4.54
N THR A 394 -1.07 7.59 5.56
CA THR A 394 -1.04 8.44 6.75
C THR A 394 -1.07 7.56 7.98
N ILE A 395 -0.17 7.81 8.93
CA ILE A 395 -0.10 7.08 10.19
C ILE A 395 -0.46 8.03 11.33
N TYR A 396 -1.54 7.72 12.03
CA TYR A 396 -2.03 8.43 13.19
C TYR A 396 -1.51 7.73 14.45
N HIS A 397 -0.65 8.41 15.21
CA HIS A 397 0.00 7.81 16.38
C HIS A 397 -0.88 7.96 17.62
N ASN A 398 -1.06 6.87 18.37
CA ASN A 398 -1.77 6.90 19.63
C ASN A 398 -0.86 7.52 20.72
N PRO A 399 -1.23 8.68 21.31
CA PRO A 399 -0.44 9.29 22.39
C PRO A 399 -0.41 8.47 23.68
N ASN A 400 -1.37 7.56 23.86
CA ASN A 400 -1.54 6.73 25.06
C ASN A 400 -1.02 5.29 24.89
N ALA A 401 -0.30 4.99 23.80
CA ALA A 401 0.16 3.64 23.51
C ALA A 401 1.15 3.09 24.56
N LEU A 402 0.90 1.86 25.04
CA LEU A 402 1.84 1.11 25.89
C LEU A 402 3.13 0.75 25.14
N CYS A 403 3.00 0.43 23.84
CA CYS A 403 4.11 0.14 22.95
C CYS A 403 4.07 1.15 21.78
N PRO A 404 4.60 2.37 21.93
CA PRO A 404 4.50 3.40 20.89
C PRO A 404 5.22 2.99 19.61
N LEU A 405 4.67 3.41 18.46
CA LEU A 405 5.29 3.17 17.16
C LEU A 405 6.47 4.15 16.95
N ASP A 406 7.64 3.62 16.64
CA ASP A 406 8.74 4.43 16.11
C ASP A 406 8.42 4.84 14.66
N TYR A 407 8.19 6.13 14.44
CA TYR A 407 7.86 6.66 13.12
C TYR A 407 9.00 6.48 12.10
N ASN A 408 10.26 6.33 12.55
CA ASN A 408 11.41 6.14 11.65
C ASN A 408 11.38 4.79 10.93
N LEU A 409 10.59 3.82 11.41
CA LEU A 409 10.36 2.56 10.70
C LEU A 409 9.60 2.78 9.38
N PHE A 410 8.83 3.88 9.30
CA PHE A 410 8.03 4.27 8.14
C PHE A 410 8.52 5.59 7.50
N PRO A 411 9.73 5.65 6.93
CA PRO A 411 10.25 6.88 6.36
C PRO A 411 9.43 7.32 5.12
N ASN A 412 9.38 8.63 4.87
CA ASN A 412 8.69 9.23 3.73
C ASN A 412 7.18 8.92 3.67
N VAL A 413 6.56 8.73 4.83
CA VAL A 413 5.11 8.59 5.01
C VAL A 413 4.59 9.79 5.79
N ALA A 414 3.32 10.16 5.61
CA ALA A 414 2.71 11.18 6.45
C ALA A 414 2.42 10.63 7.85
N HIS A 415 2.88 11.33 8.89
CA HIS A 415 2.60 11.02 10.29
C HIS A 415 1.82 12.15 10.94
N VAL A 416 0.87 11.81 11.79
CA VAL A 416 0.09 12.76 12.59
C VAL A 416 0.16 12.36 14.05
N PHE A 417 0.44 13.35 14.89
CA PHE A 417 0.52 13.25 16.34
C PHE A 417 -0.41 14.29 16.97
N PHE A 418 -0.88 14.00 18.18
CA PHE A 418 -1.65 14.94 18.98
C PHE A 418 -1.15 14.91 20.42
N SER A 419 -0.69 16.05 20.92
CA SER A 419 -0.11 16.17 22.25
C SER A 419 -0.38 17.57 22.80
N GLU A 420 -0.73 17.68 24.08
CA GLU A 420 -0.95 18.97 24.75
C GLU A 420 -1.96 19.88 24.00
N GLY A 421 -3.00 19.28 23.43
CA GLY A 421 -4.04 20.01 22.69
C GLY A 421 -3.62 20.53 21.32
N LYS A 422 -2.48 20.08 20.78
CA LYS A 422 -1.95 20.55 19.48
C LYS A 422 -1.69 19.39 18.53
N PHE A 423 -1.94 19.62 17.24
CA PHE A 423 -1.55 18.68 16.19
C PHE A 423 -0.11 18.93 15.75
N ASN A 424 0.64 17.84 15.58
CA ASN A 424 1.93 17.86 14.92
C ASN A 424 1.88 16.88 13.74
N SER A 425 2.55 17.20 12.64
CA SER A 425 2.61 16.31 11.50
C SER A 425 3.95 16.35 10.81
N ILE A 426 4.39 15.19 10.33
CA ILE A 426 5.52 15.02 9.42
C ILE A 426 4.91 14.59 8.09
N LYS A 427 5.26 15.24 6.98
CA LYS A 427 4.80 14.85 5.65
C LYS A 427 6.00 14.70 4.71
N PRO A 428 5.94 13.76 3.77
CA PRO A 428 6.96 13.65 2.74
C PRO A 428 6.95 14.87 1.80
N GLN A 429 7.98 14.95 0.95
CA GLN A 429 8.11 15.97 -0.09
C GLN A 429 6.86 16.05 -0.98
N TYR A 430 6.24 14.91 -1.29
CA TYR A 430 4.99 14.82 -2.05
C TYR A 430 3.99 13.95 -1.29
N TYR A 431 2.86 14.54 -0.91
CA TYR A 431 1.78 13.84 -0.20
C TYR A 431 0.42 14.11 -0.85
N PRO A 432 -0.06 13.22 -1.75
CA PRO A 432 -1.39 13.32 -2.33
C PRO A 432 -2.48 13.12 -1.27
N VAL A 433 -3.17 14.19 -0.89
CA VAL A 433 -4.28 14.16 0.09
C VAL A 433 -5.57 13.61 -0.50
N ARG A 434 -5.74 13.67 -1.83
CA ARG A 434 -6.78 12.99 -2.62
C ARG A 434 -6.37 12.97 -4.09
N GLY A 435 -6.86 11.98 -4.84
CA GLY A 435 -6.70 11.98 -6.30
C GLY A 435 -7.57 10.94 -7.03
N ARG A 436 -7.92 11.26 -8.27
CA ARG A 436 -8.69 10.42 -9.21
C ARG A 436 -7.81 10.04 -10.38
N THR A 437 -7.96 8.79 -10.82
CA THR A 437 -7.38 8.32 -12.09
C THR A 437 -8.39 8.51 -13.19
N TYR A 438 -8.00 9.26 -14.21
CA TYR A 438 -8.70 9.35 -15.48
C TYR A 438 -7.92 8.54 -16.51
N TYR A 439 -8.61 7.78 -17.33
CA TYR A 439 -7.98 6.91 -18.32
C TYR A 439 -8.85 6.83 -19.58
N ARG A 440 -8.20 6.70 -20.72
CA ARG A 440 -8.80 6.39 -22.03
C ARG A 440 -7.78 5.67 -22.91
N ALA A 441 -8.25 5.03 -23.97
CA ALA A 441 -7.33 4.63 -25.03
C ALA A 441 -6.75 5.87 -25.72
N LYS A 442 -5.49 5.83 -26.14
CA LYS A 442 -4.89 6.87 -26.98
C LYS A 442 -5.66 6.92 -28.31
N GLU A 443 -5.98 8.13 -28.76
CA GLU A 443 -6.46 8.34 -30.12
C GLU A 443 -5.28 8.07 -31.07
N ILE A 444 -5.45 7.13 -32.00
CA ILE A 444 -4.42 6.71 -32.98
C ILE A 444 -4.34 7.73 -34.10
#